data_AF-A0A1S3KXB5-F1
#
_entry.id   AF-A0A1S3KXB5-F1
#
_cell.length_a   1.000
_cell.length_b   1.000
_cell.length_c   1.000
_cell.angle_alpha   90.00
_cell.angle_beta   90.00
_cell.angle_gamma   90.00
#
_symmetry.space_group_name_H-M   'P 1'
#
loop_
_entity.id
_entity.type
_entity.pdbx_description
1 polymer ?
#
loop_
_entity_poly.entity_id
_entity_poly.type
_entity_poly.pdbx_seq_one_letter_code
_entity_poly.pdbx_strand_id
1 'polypeptide(L)'
;MNQTKVVEEETYNYYDYSDWYSNNMEPTRPPKEVILPCDPTADDQLFHICIASVSLVVVLILAVLKRRKTQCEGFASGSTGISSPVNFLDQTQHKALAVTVFGLVFSKLSVLVLAPDPLPFSKDTPQEIKEYMKLIAIFYWPALYYPLLACGTLHSKLGYVLGSLFSWTHFAVLFWQKIDCPKTPELYKYYSLLASLPQIGCLGFLCIKYPILFLKGAKANGSEDLDSSYYTDYVKLILKKKKSNISTSIRSDKPKLLETVKDTVKSYIYTPQKVFRFPLKLAISAFVSCIAVYQVALLLVILVIPTLHIVRAGIDDKFPFLLESFGIVLSEDRMEVVQIVIHYTWCLEVCYLCGLTLACSLTLIMLMRSMILH
;
A
#
# COMPACT_ATOMS: atom_id res chain seq x y z
N MET A 1 44.08 71.53 17.01
CA MET A 1 43.46 71.19 15.72
C MET A 1 42.25 70.34 16.01
N ASN A 2 41.06 70.96 15.87
CA ASN A 2 39.76 70.33 15.90
C ASN A 2 39.57 69.42 14.69
N GLN A 3 38.93 68.27 14.89
CA GLN A 3 37.98 67.69 13.95
C GLN A 3 37.08 66.69 14.69
N THR A 4 36.05 67.23 15.34
CA THR A 4 34.93 66.44 15.85
C THR A 4 33.98 66.21 14.67
N LYS A 5 33.75 64.93 14.33
CA LYS A 5 32.82 64.50 13.29
C LYS A 5 31.40 64.97 13.66
N VAL A 6 30.79 65.76 12.79
CA VAL A 6 29.37 66.10 12.84
C VAL A 6 28.58 64.82 12.57
N VAL A 7 27.75 64.41 13.52
CA VAL A 7 26.70 63.40 13.32
C VAL A 7 25.47 64.21 12.93
N GLU A 8 25.01 64.05 11.69
CA GLU A 8 23.71 64.58 11.27
C GLU A 8 22.62 63.85 12.06
N GLU A 9 21.83 64.61 12.83
CA GLU A 9 20.61 64.11 13.47
C GLU A 9 19.58 63.83 12.37
N GLU A 10 19.24 62.56 12.21
CA GLU A 10 18.11 62.14 11.37
C GLU A 10 16.82 62.80 11.89
N THR A 11 16.15 63.56 11.03
CA THR A 11 14.85 64.17 11.30
C THR A 11 13.80 63.09 11.57
N TYR A 12 13.48 62.88 12.85
CA TYR A 12 12.39 62.02 13.30
C TYR A 12 11.06 62.53 12.73
N ASN A 13 10.53 61.84 11.72
CA ASN A 13 9.24 62.16 11.13
C ASN A 13 8.15 61.55 12.00
N TYR A 14 7.55 62.37 12.88
CA TYR A 14 6.53 61.96 13.87
C TYR A 14 5.26 61.32 13.24
N TYR A 15 5.11 61.38 11.92
CA TYR A 15 4.00 60.80 11.17
C TYR A 15 4.39 59.58 10.33
N ASP A 16 5.58 59.00 10.52
CA ASP A 16 5.97 57.76 9.85
C ASP A 16 5.43 56.54 10.62
N TYR A 17 4.24 56.10 10.22
CA TYR A 17 3.59 54.89 10.76
C TYR A 17 3.94 53.62 9.96
N SER A 18 4.94 53.66 9.07
CA SER A 18 5.32 52.50 8.25
C SER A 18 5.72 51.28 9.10
N ASP A 19 6.41 51.50 10.23
CA ASP A 19 6.76 50.45 11.18
C ASP A 19 5.55 49.84 11.91
N TRP A 20 4.48 50.63 12.13
CA TRP A 20 3.26 50.15 12.75
C TRP A 20 2.48 49.22 11.81
N TYR A 21 2.46 49.52 10.51
CA TYR A 21 1.86 48.64 9.50
C TYR A 21 2.70 47.40 9.21
N SER A 22 4.03 47.49 9.32
CA SER A 22 4.94 46.34 9.08
C SER A 22 4.85 45.29 10.18
N ASN A 23 4.73 45.72 11.44
CA ASN A 23 4.76 44.84 12.60
C ASN A 23 3.37 44.34 13.05
N ASN A 24 2.28 45.03 12.67
CA ASN A 24 0.91 44.70 13.09
C ASN A 24 0.00 44.18 11.97
N MET A 25 0.55 43.79 10.81
CA MET A 25 -0.24 42.96 9.89
C MET A 25 -0.50 41.62 10.58
N GLU A 26 -1.73 41.43 11.08
CA GLU A 26 -2.25 40.11 11.38
C GLU A 26 -1.95 39.20 10.18
N PRO A 27 -1.45 37.97 10.39
CA PRO A 27 -1.09 37.08 9.31
C PRO A 27 -2.30 36.87 8.39
N THR A 28 -2.31 37.53 7.24
CA THR A 28 -3.39 37.45 6.24
C THR A 28 -3.40 36.09 5.53
N ARG A 29 -2.45 35.22 5.88
CA ARG A 29 -2.30 33.88 5.34
C ARG A 29 -2.28 32.91 6.51
N PRO A 30 -3.09 31.84 6.50
CA PRO A 30 -2.98 30.78 7.49
C PRO A 30 -1.52 30.29 7.53
N PRO A 31 -0.94 30.05 8.71
CA PRO A 31 0.44 29.62 8.83
C PRO A 31 0.63 28.33 8.02
N LYS A 32 1.50 28.37 6.99
CA LYS A 32 1.93 27.16 6.29
C LYS A 32 2.67 26.31 7.31
N GLU A 33 2.10 25.16 7.69
CA GLU A 33 2.84 24.17 8.50
C GLU A 33 4.07 23.72 7.70
N VAL A 34 5.25 24.23 8.06
CA VAL A 34 6.52 23.73 7.51
C VAL A 34 6.86 22.46 8.29
N ILE A 35 6.63 21.31 7.66
CA ILE A 35 7.04 20.02 8.21
C ILE A 35 8.55 19.90 7.98
N LEU A 36 9.33 19.91 9.06
CA LEU A 36 10.76 19.68 8.97
C LEU A 36 11.04 18.21 8.62
N PRO A 37 12.10 17.92 7.83
CA PRO A 37 12.54 16.56 7.61
C PRO A 37 12.89 15.89 8.95
N CYS A 38 12.36 14.68 9.16
CA CYS A 38 12.56 13.87 10.34
C CYS A 38 13.45 12.69 9.98
N ASP A 39 14.62 12.59 10.61
CA ASP A 39 15.46 11.40 10.49
C ASP A 39 15.04 10.38 11.56
N PRO A 40 14.68 9.14 11.17
CA PRO A 40 14.26 8.13 12.12
C PRO A 40 15.41 7.70 13.03
N THR A 41 15.09 7.32 14.28
CA THR A 41 16.09 6.82 15.25
C THR A 41 16.81 5.57 14.73
N ALA A 42 16.10 4.74 13.97
CA ALA A 42 16.67 3.61 13.26
C ALA A 42 17.13 4.06 11.86
N ASP A 43 18.44 4.21 11.68
CA ASP A 43 19.03 4.61 10.40
C ASP A 43 18.65 3.62 9.28
N ASP A 44 17.96 4.16 8.28
CA ASP A 44 17.44 3.40 7.14
C ASP A 44 18.59 2.83 6.29
N GLN A 45 19.67 3.59 6.15
CA GLN A 45 20.81 3.20 5.34
C GLN A 45 21.53 1.99 5.94
N LEU A 46 21.89 2.06 7.22
CA LEU A 46 22.58 0.99 7.93
C LEU A 46 21.70 -0.26 8.05
N PHE A 47 20.39 -0.09 8.27
CA PHE A 47 19.45 -1.20 8.24
C PHE A 47 19.48 -1.94 6.90
N HIS A 48 19.43 -1.20 5.79
CA HIS A 48 19.43 -1.77 4.46
C HIS A 48 20.75 -2.47 4.08
N ILE A 49 21.90 -1.97 4.55
CA ILE A 49 23.20 -2.65 4.40
C ILE A 49 23.19 -3.98 5.14
N CYS A 50 22.77 -3.95 6.41
CA CYS A 50 22.72 -5.14 7.25
C CYS A 50 21.77 -6.19 6.68
N ILE A 51 20.52 -5.81 6.39
CA ILE A 51 19.49 -6.76 5.96
C ILE A 51 19.74 -7.29 4.55
N ALA A 52 20.35 -6.52 3.65
CA ALA A 52 20.77 -7.00 2.34
C ALA A 52 21.88 -8.05 2.46
N SER A 53 22.86 -7.83 3.35
CA SER A 53 23.92 -8.82 3.60
C SER A 53 23.36 -10.12 4.19
N VAL A 54 22.45 -10.01 5.16
CA VAL A 54 21.80 -11.17 5.80
C VAL A 54 20.89 -11.91 4.81
N SER A 55 20.15 -11.17 3.97
CA SER A 55 19.34 -11.72 2.87
C SER A 55 20.20 -12.57 1.93
N LEU A 56 21.34 -12.04 1.48
CA LEU A 56 22.27 -12.75 0.59
C LEU A 56 22.80 -14.03 1.24
N VAL A 57 23.24 -13.96 2.50
CA VAL A 57 23.72 -15.13 3.26
C VAL A 57 22.63 -16.20 3.34
N VAL A 58 21.39 -15.82 3.64
CA VAL A 58 20.28 -16.78 3.71
C VAL A 58 20.01 -17.40 2.35
N VAL A 59 19.94 -16.62 1.27
CA VAL A 59 19.78 -17.19 -0.09
C VAL A 59 20.85 -18.22 -0.41
N LEU A 60 22.11 -17.95 -0.06
CA LEU A 60 23.21 -18.90 -0.23
C LEU A 60 23.03 -20.17 0.61
N ILE A 61 22.65 -20.04 1.88
CA ILE A 61 22.33 -21.18 2.75
C ILE A 61 21.22 -22.03 2.14
N LEU A 62 20.14 -21.39 1.68
CA LEU A 62 19.01 -22.09 1.06
C LEU A 62 19.42 -22.79 -0.24
N ALA A 63 20.28 -22.17 -1.06
CA ALA A 63 20.81 -22.78 -2.27
C ALA A 63 21.67 -24.03 -1.96
N VAL A 64 22.52 -23.98 -0.93
CA VAL A 64 23.31 -25.13 -0.49
C VAL A 64 22.42 -26.25 0.05
N LEU A 65 21.43 -25.92 0.90
CA LEU A 65 20.49 -26.89 1.45
C LEU A 65 19.68 -27.58 0.34
N LYS A 66 19.22 -26.81 -0.65
CA LYS A 66 18.51 -27.36 -1.81
C LYS A 66 19.41 -28.29 -2.63
N ARG A 67 20.65 -27.88 -2.94
CA ARG A 67 21.62 -28.72 -3.66
C ARG A 67 21.86 -30.06 -2.96
N ARG A 68 22.01 -30.05 -1.64
CA ARG A 68 22.16 -31.27 -0.83
C ARG A 68 20.93 -32.17 -0.92
N LYS A 69 19.72 -31.60 -0.87
CA LYS A 69 18.46 -32.35 -0.98
C LYS A 69 18.27 -32.93 -2.39
N THR A 70 18.52 -32.16 -3.45
CA THR A 70 18.40 -32.61 -4.84
C THR A 70 19.46 -33.64 -5.24
N GLN A 71 20.66 -33.58 -4.67
CA GLN A 71 21.65 -34.65 -4.83
C GLN A 71 21.21 -35.97 -4.20
N CYS A 72 20.32 -35.94 -3.20
CA CYS A 72 19.73 -37.15 -2.61
C CYS A 72 18.51 -37.69 -3.38
N GLU A 73 17.90 -36.91 -4.28
CA GLU A 73 16.64 -37.28 -4.99
C GLU A 73 16.83 -37.64 -6.48
N GLY A 74 18.07 -37.76 -6.97
CA GLY A 74 18.33 -38.29 -8.31
C GLY A 74 18.25 -37.25 -9.43
N PHE A 75 18.96 -37.58 -10.51
CA PHE A 75 19.48 -36.72 -11.58
C PHE A 75 18.41 -36.17 -12.55
N ALA A 76 17.41 -35.42 -12.08
CA ALA A 76 16.28 -34.98 -12.92
C ALA A 76 15.83 -33.52 -12.71
N SER A 77 16.74 -32.55 -12.59
CA SER A 77 16.39 -31.15 -12.94
C SER A 77 17.60 -30.30 -13.28
N GLY A 78 17.74 -29.90 -14.54
CA GLY A 78 18.80 -29.03 -15.07
C GLY A 78 18.60 -27.54 -14.78
N SER A 79 17.97 -27.17 -13.67
CA SER A 79 17.74 -25.77 -13.30
C SER A 79 18.88 -25.29 -12.39
N THR A 80 19.37 -24.08 -12.65
CA THR A 80 20.35 -23.39 -11.79
C THR A 80 19.89 -23.46 -10.34
N GLY A 81 20.79 -23.89 -9.43
CA GLY A 81 20.47 -24.28 -8.05
C GLY A 81 19.96 -23.17 -7.10
N ILE A 82 19.46 -22.06 -7.64
CA ILE A 82 18.71 -21.04 -6.90
C ILE A 82 17.29 -21.58 -6.73
N SER A 83 16.75 -21.48 -5.52
CA SER A 83 15.40 -21.98 -5.23
C SER A 83 14.37 -21.25 -6.10
N SER A 84 13.56 -21.96 -6.90
CA SER A 84 12.34 -21.34 -7.39
C SER A 84 11.51 -21.01 -6.14
N PRO A 85 11.21 -19.73 -5.87
CA PRO A 85 10.72 -19.30 -4.57
C PRO A 85 9.30 -19.82 -4.30
N VAL A 86 8.57 -20.25 -5.33
CA VAL A 86 7.21 -20.77 -5.26
C VAL A 86 6.94 -21.69 -6.45
N ASN A 87 6.31 -22.85 -6.23
CA ASN A 87 5.74 -23.61 -7.33
C ASN A 87 4.37 -23.03 -7.71
N PHE A 88 4.34 -22.15 -8.71
CA PHE A 88 3.09 -21.51 -9.16
C PHE A 88 2.04 -22.47 -9.71
N LEU A 89 2.44 -23.71 -10.04
CA LEU A 89 1.55 -24.75 -10.52
C LEU A 89 0.98 -25.59 -9.38
N ASP A 90 1.49 -25.45 -8.16
CA ASP A 90 0.99 -26.19 -7.01
C ASP A 90 -0.30 -25.57 -6.47
N GLN A 91 -1.36 -26.36 -6.47
CA GLN A 91 -2.70 -25.98 -6.03
C GLN A 91 -2.94 -26.31 -4.55
N THR A 92 -2.00 -27.00 -3.90
CA THR A 92 -2.12 -27.52 -2.52
C THR A 92 -1.28 -26.78 -1.47
N GLN A 93 -0.20 -26.11 -1.89
CA GLN A 93 0.70 -25.34 -1.02
C GLN A 93 0.02 -24.22 -0.22
N HIS A 94 0.70 -23.75 0.85
CA HIS A 94 0.30 -22.59 1.67
C HIS A 94 0.31 -21.27 0.87
N LYS A 95 -0.73 -21.05 0.06
CA LYS A 95 -0.89 -19.91 -0.87
C LYS A 95 -0.75 -18.55 -0.21
N ALA A 96 -1.16 -18.46 1.06
CA ALA A 96 -1.18 -17.22 1.80
C ALA A 96 0.21 -16.57 1.91
N LEU A 97 1.29 -17.35 2.09
CA LEU A 97 2.64 -16.79 2.18
C LEU A 97 3.04 -16.08 0.87
N ALA A 98 2.83 -16.77 -0.26
CA ALA A 98 3.16 -16.22 -1.56
C ALA A 98 2.33 -14.96 -1.86
N VAL A 99 1.01 -15.03 -1.67
CA VAL A 99 0.10 -13.89 -1.86
C VAL A 99 0.54 -12.68 -1.03
N THR A 100 0.88 -12.88 0.25
CA THR A 100 1.30 -11.80 1.13
C THR A 100 2.65 -11.19 0.73
N VAL A 101 3.65 -11.98 0.35
CA VAL A 101 4.94 -11.40 -0.06
C VAL A 101 4.84 -10.67 -1.40
N PHE A 102 4.05 -11.17 -2.35
CA PHE A 102 3.77 -10.41 -3.59
C PHE A 102 3.06 -9.08 -3.30
N GLY A 103 2.10 -9.08 -2.37
CA GLY A 103 1.46 -7.83 -1.92
C GLY A 103 2.42 -6.89 -1.20
N LEU A 104 3.34 -7.41 -0.38
CA LEU A 104 4.40 -6.66 0.29
C LEU A 104 5.32 -5.96 -0.71
N VAL A 105 5.83 -6.70 -1.70
CA VAL A 105 6.69 -6.16 -2.76
C VAL A 105 5.94 -5.10 -3.56
N PHE A 106 4.71 -5.39 -4.00
CA PHE A 106 3.90 -4.43 -4.75
C PHE A 106 3.62 -3.15 -3.95
N SER A 107 3.32 -3.26 -2.66
CA SER A 107 3.08 -2.10 -1.79
C SER A 107 4.29 -1.17 -1.70
N LYS A 108 5.51 -1.72 -1.72
CA LYS A 108 6.73 -0.90 -1.78
C LYS A 108 6.95 -0.29 -3.16
N LEU A 109 6.77 -1.07 -4.22
CA LEU A 109 6.95 -0.59 -5.60
C LEU A 109 5.95 0.49 -5.99
N SER A 110 4.71 0.44 -5.48
CA SER A 110 3.69 1.45 -5.79
C SER A 110 4.05 2.84 -5.26
N VAL A 111 4.75 2.91 -4.12
CA VAL A 111 5.18 4.18 -3.51
C VAL A 111 6.50 4.67 -4.12
N LEU A 112 7.34 3.75 -4.60
CA LEU A 112 8.64 4.04 -5.21
C LEU A 112 8.57 5.04 -6.39
N VAL A 113 7.48 5.02 -7.15
CA VAL A 113 7.28 5.94 -8.29
C VAL A 113 7.29 7.40 -7.84
N LEU A 114 6.66 7.66 -6.68
CA LEU A 114 6.44 8.99 -6.11
C LEU A 114 7.53 9.40 -5.10
N ALA A 115 8.34 8.43 -4.64
CA ALA A 115 9.38 8.69 -3.66
C ALA A 115 10.49 9.60 -4.23
N PRO A 116 10.89 10.65 -3.49
CA PRO A 116 12.00 11.51 -3.89
C PRO A 116 13.34 10.76 -3.84
N ASP A 117 13.47 9.84 -2.88
CA ASP A 117 14.64 8.99 -2.71
C ASP A 117 14.24 7.52 -2.91
N PRO A 118 14.54 6.93 -4.08
CA PRO A 118 14.07 5.58 -4.42
C PRO A 118 14.82 4.45 -3.70
N LEU A 119 16.03 4.75 -3.22
CA LEU A 119 16.87 3.84 -2.46
C LEU A 119 17.40 4.58 -1.22
N PRO A 120 17.61 3.87 -0.11
CA PRO A 120 18.17 4.44 1.13
C PRO A 120 19.57 5.05 0.93
N PHE A 121 20.29 4.61 -0.10
CA PHE A 121 21.63 5.08 -0.47
C PHE A 121 21.63 6.29 -1.43
N SER A 122 20.44 6.75 -1.85
CA SER A 122 20.30 7.73 -2.94
C SER A 122 20.14 9.18 -2.46
N LYS A 123 20.20 9.44 -1.14
CA LYS A 123 19.95 10.78 -0.56
C LYS A 123 20.80 11.87 -1.24
N ASP A 124 22.10 11.61 -1.41
CA ASP A 124 23.07 12.58 -1.96
C ASP A 124 23.29 12.48 -3.49
N THR A 125 22.49 11.66 -4.18
CA THR A 125 22.69 11.38 -5.61
C THR A 125 22.09 12.50 -6.49
N PRO A 126 22.77 12.95 -7.57
CA PRO A 126 22.22 13.91 -8.53
C PRO A 126 20.89 13.44 -9.15
N GLN A 127 19.99 14.37 -9.47
CA GLN A 127 18.61 14.09 -9.89
C GLN A 127 18.53 13.24 -11.18
N GLU A 128 19.45 13.42 -12.13
CA GLU A 128 19.53 12.62 -13.35
C GLU A 128 19.81 11.13 -13.07
N ILE A 129 20.64 10.85 -12.07
CA ILE A 129 21.00 9.47 -11.68
C ILE A 129 19.89 8.86 -10.81
N LYS A 130 19.09 9.68 -10.11
CA LYS A 130 17.95 9.18 -9.30
C LYS A 130 16.91 8.44 -10.15
N GLU A 131 16.71 8.82 -11.41
CA GLU A 131 15.80 8.11 -12.32
C GLU A 131 16.31 6.69 -12.63
N TYR A 132 17.61 6.54 -12.90
CA TYR A 132 18.23 5.22 -13.08
C TYR A 132 18.21 4.40 -11.78
N MET A 133 18.33 5.04 -10.62
CA MET A 133 18.20 4.37 -9.32
C MET A 133 16.80 3.80 -9.09
N LYS A 134 15.74 4.39 -9.66
CA LYS A 134 14.39 3.79 -9.65
C LYS A 134 14.36 2.45 -10.38
N LEU A 135 15.06 2.32 -11.51
CA LEU A 135 15.17 1.04 -12.23
C LEU A 135 15.87 -0.02 -11.38
N ILE A 136 16.97 0.34 -10.71
CA ILE A 136 17.68 -0.57 -9.80
C ILE A 136 16.79 -0.95 -8.62
N ALA A 137 16.03 -0.01 -8.07
CA ALA A 137 15.12 -0.25 -6.96
C ALA A 137 14.04 -1.29 -7.29
N ILE A 138 13.52 -1.31 -8.53
CA ILE A 138 12.55 -2.32 -8.99
C ILE A 138 13.11 -3.73 -8.82
N PHE A 139 14.41 -3.94 -8.98
CA PHE A 139 15.05 -5.25 -8.77
C PHE A 139 15.50 -5.47 -7.32
N TYR A 140 15.93 -4.41 -6.64
CA TYR A 140 16.39 -4.46 -5.26
C TYR A 140 15.30 -4.94 -4.30
N TRP A 141 14.09 -4.37 -4.35
CA TRP A 141 13.03 -4.70 -3.39
C TRP A 141 12.56 -6.17 -3.47
N PRO A 142 12.29 -6.75 -4.66
CA PRO A 142 12.04 -8.18 -4.79
C PRO A 142 13.19 -9.04 -4.29
N ALA A 143 14.45 -8.66 -4.56
CA ALA A 143 15.61 -9.40 -4.08
C ALA A 143 15.75 -9.35 -2.56
N LEU A 144 15.42 -8.21 -1.93
CA LEU A 144 15.45 -8.04 -0.48
C LEU A 144 14.43 -8.95 0.21
N TYR A 145 13.20 -9.04 -0.31
CA TYR A 145 12.12 -9.85 0.27
C TYR A 145 12.08 -11.31 -0.22
N TYR A 146 12.90 -11.67 -1.21
CA TYR A 146 12.99 -13.03 -1.74
C TYR A 146 13.22 -14.12 -0.66
N PRO A 147 14.08 -13.93 0.37
CA PRO A 147 14.26 -14.92 1.43
C PRO A 147 12.97 -15.27 2.16
N LEU A 148 12.03 -14.33 2.33
CA LEU A 148 10.74 -14.61 2.97
C LEU A 148 9.98 -15.69 2.18
N LEU A 149 9.89 -15.54 0.85
CA LEU A 149 9.27 -16.56 -0.01
C LEU A 149 10.03 -17.89 0.03
N ALA A 150 11.35 -17.85 -0.13
CA ALA A 150 12.18 -19.04 -0.18
C ALA A 150 12.17 -19.84 1.14
N CYS A 151 12.07 -19.17 2.29
CA CYS A 151 11.92 -19.80 3.59
C CYS A 151 10.60 -20.59 3.71
N GLY A 152 9.53 -20.14 3.05
CA GLY A 152 8.23 -20.80 3.04
C GLY A 152 8.20 -22.10 2.23
N THR A 153 9.03 -22.22 1.18
CA THR A 153 9.03 -23.38 0.26
C THR A 153 9.92 -24.53 0.67
N LEU A 154 10.82 -24.34 1.62
CA LEU A 154 11.71 -25.40 2.07
C LEU A 154 11.04 -26.41 3.01
N HIS A 155 9.83 -26.12 3.51
CA HIS A 155 9.06 -26.95 4.45
C HIS A 155 9.92 -27.57 5.58
N SER A 156 10.94 -26.84 6.01
CA SER A 156 11.89 -27.27 7.02
C SER A 156 11.76 -26.39 8.26
N LYS A 157 12.04 -26.96 9.44
CA LYS A 157 12.05 -26.22 10.70
C LYS A 157 12.94 -24.98 10.63
N LEU A 158 14.10 -25.12 9.98
CA LEU A 158 15.05 -24.03 9.77
C LEU A 158 14.45 -22.90 8.89
N GLY A 159 13.74 -23.25 7.82
CA GLY A 159 13.07 -22.28 6.95
C GLY A 159 12.04 -21.43 7.71
N TYR A 160 11.20 -22.04 8.55
CA TYR A 160 10.21 -21.28 9.32
C TYR A 160 10.82 -20.40 10.41
N VAL A 161 11.93 -20.81 11.04
CA VAL A 161 12.66 -19.99 12.01
C VAL A 161 13.29 -18.77 11.33
N LEU A 162 13.99 -18.99 10.22
CA LEU A 162 14.58 -17.90 9.43
C LEU A 162 13.50 -16.94 8.91
N GLY A 163 12.40 -17.48 8.36
CA GLY A 163 11.27 -16.67 7.90
C GLY A 163 10.64 -15.82 9.01
N SER A 164 10.51 -16.39 10.22
CA SER A 164 9.99 -15.66 11.40
C SER A 164 10.92 -14.49 11.76
N LEU A 165 12.22 -14.75 11.90
CA LEU A 165 13.21 -13.73 12.23
C LEU A 165 13.22 -12.59 11.20
N PHE A 166 13.27 -12.91 9.90
CA PHE A 166 13.21 -11.88 8.85
C PHE A 166 11.92 -11.08 8.89
N SER A 167 10.76 -11.74 9.08
CA SER A 167 9.47 -11.05 9.14
C SER A 167 9.39 -10.08 10.32
N TRP A 168 9.87 -10.50 11.50
CA TRP A 168 9.90 -9.68 12.70
C TRP A 168 10.86 -8.50 12.56
N THR A 169 12.06 -8.72 12.00
CA THR A 169 13.03 -7.65 11.77
C THR A 169 12.48 -6.58 10.83
N HIS A 170 11.93 -6.98 9.67
CA HIS A 170 11.32 -6.02 8.74
C HIS A 170 10.10 -5.31 9.32
N PHE A 171 9.26 -6.02 10.06
CA PHE A 171 8.09 -5.42 10.71
C PHE A 171 8.48 -4.42 11.80
N ALA A 172 9.37 -4.82 12.70
CA ALA A 172 9.79 -3.99 13.83
C ALA A 172 10.44 -2.69 13.36
N VAL A 173 11.39 -2.76 12.41
CA VAL A 173 12.07 -1.57 11.90
C VAL A 173 11.10 -0.65 11.14
N LEU A 174 10.27 -1.21 10.26
CA LEU A 174 9.27 -0.41 9.53
C LEU A 174 8.30 0.27 10.50
N PHE A 175 7.80 -0.47 11.48
CA PHE A 175 6.85 0.05 12.46
C PHE A 175 7.48 1.14 13.32
N TRP A 176 8.72 0.93 13.76
CA TRP A 176 9.48 1.90 14.55
C TRP A 176 9.73 3.21 13.79
N GLN A 177 10.21 3.12 12.54
CA GLN A 177 10.42 4.28 11.67
C GLN A 177 9.15 5.11 11.48
N LYS A 178 7.98 4.46 11.43
CA LYS A 178 6.69 5.14 11.27
C LYS A 178 6.12 5.73 12.56
N ILE A 179 6.50 5.20 13.72
CA ILE A 179 6.16 5.80 15.02
C ILE A 179 7.01 7.05 15.28
N ASP A 180 8.32 6.97 14.98
CA ASP A 180 9.24 8.09 15.21
C ASP A 180 8.93 9.28 14.30
N CYS A 181 8.70 9.02 13.00
CA CYS A 181 8.46 10.05 12.00
C CYS A 181 7.11 9.82 11.29
N PRO A 182 5.97 10.11 11.95
CA PRO A 182 4.65 9.93 11.33
C PRO A 182 4.32 11.01 10.31
N LYS A 183 4.99 12.17 10.41
CA LYS A 183 4.76 13.35 9.56
C LYS A 183 5.89 13.47 8.55
N THR A 184 5.54 13.56 7.27
CA THR A 184 6.50 13.74 6.17
C THR A 184 6.15 14.99 5.36
N PRO A 185 7.16 15.76 4.89
CA PRO A 185 6.95 16.96 4.06
C PRO A 185 6.54 16.65 2.61
N GLU A 186 6.16 15.39 2.32
CA GLU A 186 5.71 14.94 1.00
C GLU A 186 4.33 15.52 0.64
N LEU A 187 3.61 14.88 -0.30
CA LEU A 187 2.30 15.32 -0.81
C LEU A 187 1.28 15.67 0.30
N TYR A 188 1.31 14.95 1.42
CA TYR A 188 0.48 15.23 2.58
C TYR A 188 1.15 14.78 3.88
N LYS A 189 0.80 15.46 4.98
CA LYS A 189 1.36 15.26 6.32
C LYS A 189 1.48 13.80 6.72
N TYR A 190 0.46 12.98 6.46
CA TYR A 190 0.42 11.55 6.83
C TYR A 190 0.50 10.59 5.63
N TYR A 191 0.88 11.07 4.44
CA TYR A 191 0.90 10.24 3.23
C TYR A 191 1.80 9.01 3.38
N SER A 192 3.04 9.20 3.84
CA SER A 192 4.02 8.11 4.00
C SER A 192 3.57 7.02 4.98
N LEU A 193 2.80 7.40 6.02
CA LEU A 193 2.21 6.45 6.96
C LEU A 193 1.09 5.66 6.29
N LEU A 194 0.11 6.36 5.70
CA LEU A 194 -1.06 5.74 5.06
C LEU A 194 -0.66 4.82 3.90
N ALA A 195 0.27 5.26 3.04
CA ALA A 195 0.75 4.47 1.91
C ALA A 195 1.50 3.19 2.35
N SER A 196 2.07 3.19 3.55
CA SER A 196 2.75 2.03 4.14
C SER A 196 1.83 1.04 4.87
N LEU A 197 0.55 1.37 5.09
CA LEU A 197 -0.39 0.48 5.80
C LEU A 197 -0.54 -0.92 5.17
N PRO A 198 -0.70 -1.07 3.84
CA PRO A 198 -0.75 -2.39 3.21
C PRO A 198 0.53 -3.20 3.47
N GLN A 199 1.68 -2.52 3.51
CA GLN A 199 2.98 -3.12 3.77
C GLN A 199 3.08 -3.63 5.21
N ILE A 200 2.69 -2.81 6.20
CA ILE A 200 2.65 -3.16 7.62
C ILE A 200 1.69 -4.33 7.83
N GLY A 201 0.52 -4.30 7.20
CA GLY A 201 -0.46 -5.40 7.27
C GLY A 201 0.09 -6.71 6.71
N CYS A 202 0.78 -6.66 5.56
CA CYS A 202 1.41 -7.84 4.97
C CYS A 202 2.52 -8.41 5.88
N LEU A 203 3.40 -7.56 6.39
CA LEU A 203 4.46 -8.00 7.31
C LEU A 203 3.90 -8.54 8.61
N GLY A 204 2.90 -7.89 9.21
CA GLY A 204 2.23 -8.38 10.42
C GLY A 204 1.58 -9.75 10.23
N PHE A 205 0.97 -10.00 9.07
CA PHE A 205 0.46 -11.33 8.74
C PHE A 205 1.58 -12.39 8.69
N LEU A 206 2.71 -12.08 8.05
CA LEU A 206 3.87 -12.98 7.99
C LEU A 206 4.45 -13.25 9.39
N CYS A 207 4.54 -12.24 10.24
CA CYS A 207 5.01 -12.34 11.63
C CYS A 207 4.22 -13.36 12.45
N ILE A 208 2.93 -13.55 12.14
CA ILE A 208 2.05 -14.50 12.80
C ILE A 208 2.10 -15.87 12.10
N LYS A 209 2.14 -15.89 10.75
CA LYS A 209 2.05 -17.14 9.99
C LYS A 209 3.30 -18.00 10.07
N TYR A 210 4.51 -17.44 10.00
CA TYR A 210 5.73 -18.26 10.10
C TYR A 210 5.83 -19.01 11.43
N PRO A 211 5.57 -18.38 12.60
CA PRO A 211 5.54 -19.10 13.87
C PRO A 211 4.47 -20.19 13.93
N ILE A 212 3.26 -19.95 13.40
CA ILE A 212 2.20 -20.97 13.36
C ILE A 212 2.65 -22.17 12.53
N LEU A 213 3.28 -21.95 11.36
CA LEU A 213 3.79 -23.02 10.52
C LEU A 213 4.94 -23.77 11.19
N PHE A 214 5.80 -23.09 11.93
CA PHE A 214 6.83 -23.72 12.75
C PHE A 214 6.23 -24.65 13.82
N LEU A 215 5.23 -24.17 14.57
CA LEU A 215 4.55 -24.96 15.59
C LEU A 215 3.79 -26.15 14.99
N LYS A 216 3.18 -25.97 13.82
CA LYS A 216 2.48 -27.06 13.10
C LYS A 216 3.47 -28.09 12.58
N GLY A 217 4.59 -27.66 12.01
CA GLY A 217 5.68 -28.53 11.56
C GLY A 217 6.43 -29.24 12.71
N ALA A 218 6.30 -28.76 13.95
CA ALA A 218 6.78 -29.47 15.13
C ALA A 218 5.81 -30.58 15.59
N LYS A 219 4.50 -30.42 15.36
CA LYS A 219 3.45 -31.41 15.69
C LYS A 219 3.24 -32.45 14.60
N ALA A 220 3.42 -32.08 13.34
CA ALA A 220 3.30 -32.98 12.21
C ALA A 220 4.60 -33.78 12.05
N ASN A 221 4.56 -35.07 12.37
CA ASN A 221 5.61 -36.02 12.00
C ASN A 221 5.62 -36.18 10.46
N GLY A 222 6.28 -35.26 9.76
CA GLY A 222 6.91 -35.49 8.45
C GLY A 222 6.05 -35.84 7.22
N SER A 223 4.72 -35.89 7.29
CA SER A 223 3.91 -36.40 6.15
C SER A 223 2.68 -35.56 5.78
N GLU A 224 2.75 -34.23 5.83
CA GLU A 224 1.63 -33.39 5.35
C GLU A 224 1.61 -33.16 3.83
N ASP A 225 2.57 -33.68 3.06
CA ASP A 225 2.59 -33.51 1.61
C ASP A 225 2.66 -34.86 0.89
N LEU A 226 1.54 -35.28 0.30
CA LEU A 226 1.39 -35.88 -1.04
C LEU A 226 0.14 -36.75 -1.22
N ASP A 227 -0.60 -37.07 -0.16
CA ASP A 227 -1.90 -37.75 -0.26
C ASP A 227 -3.02 -36.83 0.26
N SER A 228 -3.02 -35.59 -0.25
CA SER A 228 -3.99 -34.58 0.15
C SER A 228 -5.38 -35.07 -0.23
N SER A 229 -6.21 -35.33 0.78
CA SER A 229 -7.61 -35.74 0.66
C SER A 229 -8.39 -34.95 -0.39
N TYR A 230 -7.99 -33.71 -0.68
CA TYR A 230 -8.48 -32.88 -1.79
C TYR A 230 -8.50 -33.60 -3.15
N TYR A 231 -7.40 -34.21 -3.61
CA TYR A 231 -7.36 -34.86 -4.92
C TYR A 231 -8.27 -36.09 -4.94
N THR A 232 -8.24 -36.87 -3.85
CA THR A 232 -9.13 -38.02 -3.69
C THR A 232 -10.61 -37.59 -3.60
N ASP A 233 -10.92 -36.47 -2.96
CA ASP A 233 -12.28 -35.94 -2.80
C ASP A 233 -12.79 -35.32 -4.11
N TYR A 234 -11.92 -34.65 -4.87
CA TYR A 234 -12.22 -34.12 -6.20
C TYR A 234 -12.54 -35.25 -7.18
N VAL A 235 -11.69 -36.27 -7.23
CA VAL A 235 -11.92 -37.47 -8.06
C VAL A 235 -13.15 -38.23 -7.59
N LYS A 236 -13.35 -38.38 -6.27
CA LYS A 236 -14.56 -38.99 -5.69
C LYS A 236 -15.83 -38.22 -6.05
N LEU A 237 -15.77 -36.89 -6.19
CA LEU A 237 -16.89 -36.07 -6.63
C LEU A 237 -17.19 -36.20 -8.12
N ILE A 238 -16.18 -36.29 -8.96
CA ILE A 238 -16.36 -36.55 -10.40
C ILE A 238 -16.93 -37.95 -10.62
N LEU A 239 -16.41 -38.94 -9.89
CA LEU A 239 -16.83 -40.35 -9.98
C LEU A 239 -18.17 -40.63 -9.29
N LYS A 240 -18.57 -39.80 -8.30
CA LYS A 240 -19.94 -39.85 -7.77
C LYS A 240 -20.89 -39.42 -8.88
N LYS A 241 -21.46 -40.41 -9.58
CA LYS A 241 -22.59 -40.24 -10.50
C LYS A 241 -23.57 -39.23 -9.88
N LYS A 242 -23.81 -38.12 -10.58
CA LYS A 242 -24.77 -37.08 -10.19
C LYS A 242 -26.08 -37.79 -9.85
N LYS A 243 -26.36 -38.00 -8.55
CA LYS A 243 -27.72 -38.35 -8.14
C LYS A 243 -28.53 -37.19 -8.64
N SER A 244 -29.39 -37.46 -9.63
CA SER A 244 -30.42 -36.53 -10.05
C SER A 244 -31.16 -36.14 -8.78
N ASN A 245 -30.84 -34.97 -8.23
CA ASN A 245 -31.72 -34.33 -7.28
C ASN A 245 -32.93 -33.98 -8.12
N ILE A 246 -33.94 -34.85 -8.07
CA ILE A 246 -35.30 -34.52 -8.43
C ILE A 246 -35.61 -33.28 -7.60
N SER A 247 -35.54 -32.12 -8.24
CA SER A 247 -35.86 -30.84 -7.65
C SER A 247 -37.38 -30.80 -7.52
N THR A 248 -37.89 -31.25 -6.37
CA THR A 248 -39.17 -30.82 -5.86
C THR A 248 -39.02 -29.38 -5.37
N SER A 249 -39.14 -28.41 -6.27
CA SER A 249 -39.43 -27.03 -5.87
C SER A 249 -40.82 -26.67 -6.37
N ILE A 250 -41.78 -26.74 -5.45
CA ILE A 250 -43.02 -25.99 -5.53
C ILE A 250 -42.60 -24.52 -5.71
N ARG A 251 -42.97 -23.95 -6.86
CA ARG A 251 -42.70 -22.55 -7.22
C ARG A 251 -43.57 -21.67 -6.33
N SER A 252 -43.00 -21.15 -5.24
CA SER A 252 -43.64 -20.14 -4.41
C SER A 252 -43.61 -18.77 -5.10
N ASP A 253 -44.75 -18.09 -5.03
CA ASP A 253 -45.11 -16.83 -5.68
C ASP A 253 -44.13 -15.67 -5.45
N LYS A 254 -43.98 -14.85 -6.52
CA LYS A 254 -43.39 -13.49 -6.62
C LYS A 254 -42.19 -13.18 -5.70
N PRO A 255 -40.97 -13.00 -6.24
CA PRO A 255 -39.80 -12.71 -5.40
C PRO A 255 -39.99 -11.34 -4.72
N LYS A 256 -39.95 -11.33 -3.38
CA LYS A 256 -39.82 -10.07 -2.63
C LYS A 256 -38.53 -9.39 -3.06
N LEU A 257 -38.50 -8.07 -3.25
CA LEU A 257 -37.29 -7.33 -3.65
C LEU A 257 -36.06 -7.70 -2.81
N LEU A 258 -36.27 -8.02 -1.53
CA LEU A 258 -35.22 -8.49 -0.63
C LEU A 258 -34.60 -9.83 -1.05
N GLU A 259 -35.39 -10.77 -1.58
CA GLU A 259 -34.93 -12.06 -2.10
C GLU A 259 -34.18 -11.87 -3.43
N THR A 260 -34.67 -11.01 -4.32
CA THR A 260 -33.95 -10.66 -5.55
C THR A 260 -32.61 -10.00 -5.24
N VAL A 261 -32.56 -9.05 -4.30
CA VAL A 261 -31.32 -8.41 -3.86
C VAL A 261 -30.41 -9.42 -3.18
N LYS A 262 -30.93 -10.30 -2.33
CA LYS A 262 -30.13 -11.33 -1.65
C LYS A 262 -29.56 -12.34 -2.64
N ASP A 263 -30.32 -12.77 -3.63
CA ASP A 263 -29.85 -13.71 -4.66
C ASP A 263 -28.87 -13.02 -5.62
N THR A 264 -29.07 -11.74 -5.93
CA THR A 264 -28.11 -10.92 -6.69
C THR A 264 -26.81 -10.76 -5.90
N VAL A 265 -26.87 -10.39 -4.63
CA VAL A 265 -25.70 -10.28 -3.76
C VAL A 265 -25.02 -11.64 -3.58
N LYS A 266 -25.77 -12.74 -3.47
CA LYS A 266 -25.22 -14.09 -3.32
C LYS A 266 -24.59 -14.63 -4.61
N SER A 267 -25.13 -14.24 -5.78
CA SER A 267 -24.48 -14.51 -7.07
C SER A 267 -23.25 -13.64 -7.29
N TYR A 268 -23.15 -12.50 -6.61
CA TYR A 268 -22.03 -11.57 -6.69
C TYR A 268 -20.90 -11.87 -5.68
N ILE A 269 -21.25 -12.39 -4.51
CA ILE A 269 -20.30 -12.82 -3.48
C ILE A 269 -19.81 -14.21 -3.86
N TYR A 270 -18.50 -14.32 -4.10
CA TYR A 270 -17.88 -15.61 -4.36
C TYR A 270 -18.12 -16.54 -3.16
N THR A 271 -18.84 -17.63 -3.39
CA THR A 271 -18.98 -18.70 -2.42
C THR A 271 -17.95 -19.78 -2.74
N PRO A 272 -16.95 -20.02 -1.87
CA PRO A 272 -15.92 -21.01 -2.13
C PRO A 272 -16.54 -22.40 -2.28
N GLN A 273 -16.40 -22.97 -3.47
CA GLN A 273 -16.80 -24.36 -3.69
C GLN A 273 -15.82 -25.25 -2.92
N LYS A 274 -16.34 -26.10 -2.03
CA LYS A 274 -15.52 -26.86 -1.06
C LYS A 274 -14.40 -27.72 -1.68
N VAL A 275 -14.44 -27.95 -2.99
CA VAL A 275 -13.55 -28.88 -3.70
C VAL A 275 -12.85 -28.24 -4.91
N PHE A 276 -12.94 -26.91 -5.05
CA PHE A 276 -12.13 -26.17 -6.02
C PHE A 276 -11.23 -25.17 -5.31
N ARG A 277 -9.92 -25.40 -5.36
CA ARG A 277 -8.93 -24.46 -4.84
C ARG A 277 -8.41 -23.60 -5.99
N PHE A 278 -8.52 -22.27 -5.90
CA PHE A 278 -8.05 -21.37 -6.95
C PHE A 278 -6.56 -21.52 -7.30
N PRO A 279 -6.16 -21.30 -8.57
CA PRO A 279 -4.75 -21.25 -8.93
C PRO A 279 -4.06 -20.10 -8.19
N LEU A 280 -2.82 -20.33 -7.75
CA LEU A 280 -2.07 -19.36 -6.94
C LEU A 280 -1.90 -18.01 -7.65
N LYS A 281 -1.70 -18.02 -8.97
CA LYS A 281 -1.58 -16.81 -9.79
C LYS A 281 -2.81 -15.91 -9.70
N LEU A 282 -4.01 -16.50 -9.68
CA LEU A 282 -5.27 -15.77 -9.58
C LEU A 282 -5.44 -15.15 -8.19
N ALA A 283 -5.05 -15.87 -7.14
CA ALA A 283 -5.08 -15.34 -5.78
C ALA A 283 -4.09 -14.18 -5.60
N ILE A 284 -2.89 -14.28 -6.18
CA ILE A 284 -1.90 -13.20 -6.19
C ILE A 284 -2.44 -11.99 -6.95
N SER A 285 -2.96 -12.18 -8.17
CA SER A 285 -3.46 -11.07 -8.97
C SER A 285 -4.60 -10.33 -8.29
N ALA A 286 -5.57 -11.06 -7.72
CA ALA A 286 -6.69 -10.44 -7.00
C ALA A 286 -6.24 -9.61 -5.80
N PHE A 287 -5.30 -10.16 -4.99
CA PHE A 287 -4.78 -9.45 -3.81
C PHE A 287 -3.97 -8.21 -4.19
N VAL A 288 -3.08 -8.33 -5.17
CA VAL A 288 -2.28 -7.20 -5.67
C VAL A 288 -3.18 -6.12 -6.28
N SER A 289 -4.21 -6.50 -7.04
CA SER A 289 -5.21 -5.54 -7.55
C SER A 289 -5.94 -4.80 -6.43
N CYS A 290 -6.29 -5.47 -5.33
CA CYS A 290 -6.89 -4.81 -4.17
C CYS A 290 -5.96 -3.75 -3.55
N ILE A 291 -4.67 -4.07 -3.41
CA ILE A 291 -3.66 -3.12 -2.93
C ILE A 291 -3.51 -1.96 -3.92
N ALA A 292 -3.52 -2.22 -5.22
CA ALA A 292 -3.44 -1.18 -6.25
C ALA A 292 -4.61 -0.19 -6.16
N VAL A 293 -5.84 -0.70 -6.00
CA VAL A 293 -7.03 0.14 -5.81
C VAL A 293 -6.87 1.03 -4.57
N TYR A 294 -6.38 0.47 -3.45
CA TYR A 294 -6.11 1.25 -2.24
C TYR A 294 -5.09 2.37 -2.48
N GLN A 295 -3.96 2.06 -3.12
CA GLN A 295 -2.89 3.05 -3.36
C GLN A 295 -3.34 4.18 -4.29
N VAL A 296 -4.07 3.84 -5.35
CA VAL A 296 -4.62 4.84 -6.29
C VAL A 296 -5.68 5.70 -5.60
N ALA A 297 -6.59 5.10 -4.84
CA ALA A 297 -7.62 5.84 -4.10
C ALA A 297 -6.99 6.80 -3.07
N LEU A 298 -5.98 6.33 -2.33
CA LEU A 298 -5.25 7.15 -1.37
C LEU A 298 -4.59 8.36 -2.06
N LEU A 299 -3.93 8.14 -3.20
CA LEU A 299 -3.28 9.20 -3.97
C LEU A 299 -4.28 10.25 -4.45
N LEU A 300 -5.43 9.80 -4.97
CA LEU A 300 -6.50 10.67 -5.45
C LEU A 300 -7.06 11.56 -4.33
N VAL A 301 -7.37 10.99 -3.17
CA VAL A 301 -7.83 11.75 -1.99
C VAL A 301 -6.79 12.78 -1.57
N ILE A 302 -5.53 12.39 -1.47
CA ILE A 302 -4.46 13.24 -0.97
C ILE A 302 -4.08 14.36 -1.95
N LEU A 303 -4.29 14.19 -3.24
CA LEU A 303 -4.02 15.24 -4.23
C LEU A 303 -5.15 16.29 -4.26
N VAL A 304 -6.40 15.85 -4.20
CA VAL A 304 -7.57 16.71 -4.44
C VAL A 304 -8.08 17.36 -3.15
N ILE A 305 -8.17 16.64 -2.05
CA ILE A 305 -8.78 17.18 -0.83
C ILE A 305 -7.97 18.34 -0.22
N PRO A 306 -6.64 18.24 -0.06
CA PRO A 306 -5.85 19.36 0.45
C PRO A 306 -5.87 20.58 -0.46
N THR A 307 -5.89 20.40 -1.79
CA THR A 307 -5.98 21.52 -2.73
C THR A 307 -7.33 22.21 -2.63
N LEU A 308 -8.44 21.47 -2.47
CA LEU A 308 -9.75 22.05 -2.21
C LEU A 308 -9.81 22.82 -0.88
N HIS A 309 -9.18 22.31 0.18
CA HIS A 309 -9.09 23.05 1.45
C HIS A 309 -8.29 24.34 1.33
N ILE A 310 -7.19 24.34 0.57
CA ILE A 310 -6.39 25.55 0.30
C ILE A 310 -7.22 26.57 -0.48
N VAL A 311 -7.91 26.13 -1.54
CA VAL A 311 -8.79 27.00 -2.32
C VAL A 311 -9.90 27.58 -1.44
N ARG A 312 -10.56 26.75 -0.62
CA ARG A 312 -11.62 27.19 0.29
C ARG A 312 -11.14 28.21 1.31
N ALA A 313 -9.95 27.99 1.89
CA ALA A 313 -9.35 28.94 2.83
C ALA A 313 -8.92 30.26 2.18
N GLY A 314 -8.73 30.28 0.86
CA GLY A 314 -8.42 31.48 0.08
C GLY A 314 -9.65 32.24 -0.45
N ILE A 315 -10.87 31.76 -0.21
CA ILE A 315 -12.09 32.49 -0.56
C ILE A 315 -12.33 33.52 0.56
N ASP A 316 -11.97 34.77 0.27
CA ASP A 316 -12.18 35.92 1.14
C ASP A 316 -13.15 36.94 0.50
N ASP A 317 -13.42 38.03 1.20
CA ASP A 317 -14.29 39.12 0.73
C ASP A 317 -13.78 39.81 -0.55
N LYS A 318 -12.54 39.52 -0.97
CA LYS A 318 -11.93 40.04 -2.19
C LYS A 318 -12.08 39.10 -3.38
N PHE A 319 -12.44 37.84 -3.16
CA PHE A 319 -12.69 36.86 -4.21
C PHE A 319 -13.74 37.30 -5.24
N PRO A 320 -14.85 37.99 -4.88
CA PRO A 320 -15.80 38.51 -5.86
C PRO A 320 -15.17 39.49 -6.87
N PHE A 321 -14.18 40.30 -6.48
CA PHE A 321 -13.49 41.20 -7.41
C PHE A 321 -12.66 40.44 -8.45
N LEU A 322 -12.09 39.29 -8.07
CA LEU A 322 -11.41 38.43 -9.02
C LEU A 322 -12.40 37.87 -10.05
N LEU A 323 -13.57 37.40 -9.60
CA LEU A 323 -14.63 36.90 -10.48
C LEU A 323 -15.15 37.98 -11.44
N GLU A 324 -15.35 39.20 -10.94
CA GLU A 324 -15.75 40.35 -11.75
C GLU A 324 -14.67 40.71 -12.79
N SER A 325 -13.39 40.61 -12.44
CA SER A 325 -12.28 40.74 -13.39
C SER A 325 -12.29 39.67 -14.48
N PHE A 326 -12.90 38.50 -14.23
CA PHE A 326 -13.15 37.46 -15.23
C PHE A 326 -14.49 37.61 -15.96
N GLY A 327 -15.25 38.67 -15.68
CA GLY A 327 -16.55 38.94 -16.30
C GLY A 327 -17.72 38.14 -15.71
N ILE A 328 -17.57 37.58 -14.51
CA ILE A 328 -18.59 36.78 -13.84
C ILE A 328 -19.22 37.62 -12.71
N VAL A 329 -20.45 38.09 -12.92
CA VAL A 329 -21.24 38.80 -11.91
C VAL A 329 -22.32 37.86 -11.40
N LEU A 330 -22.20 37.39 -10.15
CA LEU A 330 -23.15 36.46 -9.53
C LEU A 330 -24.30 37.16 -8.79
N SER A 331 -23.99 38.12 -7.90
CA SER A 331 -24.95 38.90 -7.12
C SER A 331 -24.38 40.29 -6.83
N GLU A 332 -25.25 41.23 -6.49
CA GLU A 332 -24.89 42.59 -6.07
C GLU A 332 -24.35 42.60 -4.63
N ASP A 333 -24.75 41.63 -3.80
CA ASP A 333 -24.23 41.42 -2.45
C ASP A 333 -22.97 40.53 -2.46
N ARG A 334 -21.84 41.13 -2.09
CA ARG A 334 -20.53 40.46 -2.06
C ARG A 334 -20.45 39.32 -1.04
N MET A 335 -21.12 39.47 0.10
CA MET A 335 -21.11 38.43 1.14
C MET A 335 -21.91 37.20 0.68
N GLU A 336 -22.98 37.43 -0.07
CA GLU A 336 -23.77 36.38 -0.69
C GLU A 336 -22.95 35.60 -1.72
N VAL A 337 -22.15 36.29 -2.56
CA VAL A 337 -21.25 35.63 -3.53
C VAL A 337 -20.25 34.72 -2.82
N VAL A 338 -19.62 35.18 -1.74
CA VAL A 338 -18.68 34.37 -0.95
C VAL A 338 -19.35 33.11 -0.41
N GLN A 339 -20.55 33.25 0.17
CA GLN A 339 -21.33 32.12 0.71
C GLN A 339 -21.70 31.11 -0.38
N ILE A 340 -22.11 31.58 -1.56
CA ILE A 340 -22.44 30.74 -2.72
C ILE A 340 -21.21 29.94 -3.17
N VAL A 341 -20.06 30.59 -3.35
CA VAL A 341 -18.84 29.92 -3.80
C VAL A 341 -18.39 28.87 -2.77
N ILE A 342 -18.41 29.20 -1.47
CA ILE A 342 -18.10 28.25 -0.40
C ILE A 342 -19.04 27.04 -0.47
N HIS A 343 -20.36 27.26 -0.63
CA HIS A 343 -21.34 26.18 -0.77
C HIS A 343 -21.03 25.27 -1.96
N TYR A 344 -20.70 25.82 -3.13
CA TYR A 344 -20.31 25.02 -4.29
C TYR A 344 -19.00 24.25 -4.08
N THR A 345 -18.01 24.81 -3.37
CA THR A 345 -16.79 24.05 -3.02
C THR A 345 -17.07 22.87 -2.08
N TRP A 346 -18.05 22.98 -1.19
CA TRP A 346 -18.51 21.85 -0.36
C TRP A 346 -19.19 20.78 -1.22
N CYS A 347 -20.10 21.17 -2.11
CA CYS A 347 -20.75 20.25 -3.04
C CYS A 347 -19.73 19.52 -3.92
N LEU A 348 -18.68 20.22 -4.37
CA LEU A 348 -17.61 19.62 -5.17
C LEU A 348 -16.81 18.58 -4.37
N GLU A 349 -16.43 18.89 -3.13
CA GLU A 349 -15.74 17.94 -2.24
C GLU A 349 -16.58 16.67 -2.01
N VAL A 350 -17.87 16.83 -1.68
CA VAL A 350 -18.79 15.70 -1.48
C VAL A 350 -18.97 14.90 -2.76
N CYS A 351 -19.16 15.56 -3.91
CA CYS A 351 -19.30 14.91 -5.21
C CYS A 351 -18.04 14.08 -5.55
N TYR A 352 -16.86 14.62 -5.30
CA TYR A 352 -15.59 13.93 -5.54
C TYR A 352 -15.44 12.68 -4.66
N LEU A 353 -15.72 12.80 -3.36
CA LEU A 353 -15.66 11.66 -2.42
C LEU A 353 -16.68 10.58 -2.76
N CYS A 354 -17.91 10.97 -3.11
CA CYS A 354 -18.95 10.05 -3.57
C CYS A 354 -18.53 9.34 -4.88
N GLY A 355 -18.01 10.09 -5.86
CA GLY A 355 -17.52 9.52 -7.11
C GLY A 355 -16.38 8.53 -6.90
N LEU A 356 -15.42 8.87 -6.05
CA LEU A 356 -14.28 8.00 -5.74
C LEU A 356 -14.70 6.72 -4.99
N THR A 357 -15.57 6.84 -3.99
CA THR A 357 -16.08 5.68 -3.24
C THR A 357 -16.92 4.75 -4.11
N LEU A 358 -17.74 5.31 -5.00
CA LEU A 358 -18.49 4.54 -6.01
C LEU A 358 -17.54 3.83 -6.97
N ALA A 359 -16.53 4.51 -7.51
CA ALA A 359 -15.55 3.91 -8.41
C ALA A 359 -14.79 2.75 -7.73
N CYS A 360 -14.28 2.96 -6.51
CA CYS A 360 -13.60 1.93 -5.74
C CYS A 360 -14.51 0.73 -5.47
N SER A 361 -15.76 0.98 -5.07
CA SER A 361 -16.75 -0.07 -4.83
C SER A 361 -17.03 -0.88 -6.09
N LEU A 362 -17.24 -0.21 -7.23
CA LEU A 362 -17.43 -0.87 -8.53
C LEU A 362 -16.22 -1.69 -8.95
N THR A 363 -14.99 -1.21 -8.73
CA THR A 363 -13.79 -1.99 -9.05
C THR A 363 -13.67 -3.23 -8.17
N LEU A 364 -13.88 -3.12 -6.86
CA LEU A 364 -13.88 -4.27 -5.95
C LEU A 364 -14.96 -5.28 -6.33
N ILE A 365 -16.14 -4.76 -6.66
CA ILE A 365 -17.25 -5.54 -7.18
C ILE A 365 -16.77 -6.28 -8.45
N MET A 366 -16.26 -5.60 -9.46
CA MET A 366 -15.80 -6.25 -10.70
C MET A 366 -14.68 -7.28 -10.48
N LEU A 367 -13.76 -7.04 -9.54
CA LEU A 367 -12.74 -8.01 -9.15
C LEU A 367 -13.36 -9.28 -8.56
N MET A 368 -14.35 -9.15 -7.67
CA MET A 368 -15.07 -10.31 -7.11
C MET A 368 -15.79 -11.11 -8.20
N ARG A 369 -16.41 -10.45 -9.18
CA ARG A 369 -17.07 -11.13 -10.31
C ARG A 369 -16.09 -11.78 -11.26
N SER A 370 -14.94 -11.14 -11.51
CA SER A 370 -13.86 -11.73 -12.29
C SER A 370 -13.34 -13.02 -11.63
N MET A 371 -13.22 -13.04 -10.29
CA MET A 371 -12.85 -14.26 -9.55
C MET A 371 -13.91 -15.37 -9.61
N ILE A 372 -15.19 -15.04 -9.83
CA ILE A 372 -16.25 -16.05 -10.03
C ILE A 372 -16.20 -16.63 -11.44
N LEU A 373 -15.83 -15.82 -12.43
CA LEU A 373 -15.78 -16.22 -13.83
C LEU A 373 -14.57 -17.12 -14.13
N HIS A 374 -13.49 -16.97 -13.37
CA HIS A 374 -12.28 -17.80 -13.41
C HIS A 374 -12.38 -19.01 -12.49
#